data_AF-A0A1R3FVC3-F1
#
_entry.id   AF-A0A1R3FVC3-F1
#
_cell.length_a   1.000
_cell.length_b   1.000
_cell.length_c   1.000
_cell.angle_alpha   90.00
_cell.angle_beta   90.00
_cell.angle_gamma   90.00
#
_symmetry.space_group_name_H-M   'P 1'
#
loop_
_entity.id
_entity.type
_entity.pdbx_description
1 polymer ?
#
loop_
_entity_poly.entity_id
_entity_poly.type
_entity_poly.pdbx_seq_one_letter_code
_entity_poly.pdbx_strand_id
1 'polypeptide(L)'
;MQTLDDIKFRKESAARYRARKHAYTVEQALVISIAQGTMFWAIFVLGHDCGHGSFSNNPILNSVVGHILHSSILLPYHGWRISHRTHHQKHGNETRMSHGFR
;
A
#
# COMPACT_ATOMS: atom_id res chain seq x y z
N MET A 1 26.75 26.82 -44.24
CA MET A 1 25.62 27.21 -43.37
C MET A 1 24.70 26.02 -43.05
N GLN A 2 24.29 25.21 -44.03
CA GLN A 2 23.37 24.06 -43.85
C GLN A 2 23.77 23.05 -42.76
N THR A 3 25.07 22.78 -42.57
CA THR A 3 25.55 21.80 -41.58
C THR A 3 25.29 22.20 -40.13
N LEU A 4 25.27 23.49 -39.81
CA LEU A 4 24.98 23.97 -38.45
C LEU A 4 23.49 23.88 -38.13
N ASP A 5 22.65 24.15 -39.13
CA ASP A 5 21.19 24.01 -39.01
C ASP A 5 20.80 22.55 -38.77
N ASP A 6 21.43 21.60 -39.47
CA ASP A 6 21.22 20.15 -39.26
C ASP A 6 21.68 19.68 -37.87
N ILE A 7 22.79 20.23 -37.37
CA ILE A 7 23.28 19.91 -36.01
C ILE A 7 22.32 20.48 -34.96
N LYS A 8 21.85 21.72 -35.15
CA LYS A 8 20.88 22.37 -34.26
C LYS A 8 19.56 21.59 -34.26
N PHE A 9 19.04 21.23 -35.43
CA PHE A 9 17.83 20.44 -35.58
C PHE A 9 17.91 19.07 -34.89
N ARG A 10 19.04 18.36 -35.03
CA ARG A 10 19.26 17.08 -34.34
C ARG A 10 19.34 17.23 -32.83
N LYS A 11 20.02 18.27 -32.32
CA LYS A 11 20.11 18.55 -30.87
C LYS A 11 18.73 18.91 -30.29
N GLU A 12 17.97 19.75 -30.97
CA GLU A 12 16.61 20.13 -30.54
C GLU A 12 15.65 18.93 -30.60
N SER A 13 15.71 18.14 -31.68
CA SER A 13 14.89 16.92 -31.82
C SER A 13 15.22 15.88 -30.74
N ALA A 14 16.50 15.68 -30.42
CA ALA A 14 16.92 14.80 -29.33
C ALA A 14 16.49 15.31 -27.95
N ALA A 15 16.56 16.62 -27.70
CA ALA A 15 16.08 17.23 -26.47
C ALA A 15 14.56 17.08 -26.31
N ARG A 16 13.78 17.31 -27.38
CA ARG A 16 12.32 17.11 -27.41
C ARG A 16 11.95 15.64 -27.19
N TYR A 17 12.68 14.70 -27.79
CA TYR A 17 12.46 13.27 -27.58
C TYR A 17 12.73 12.87 -26.12
N ARG A 18 13.83 13.34 -25.51
CA ARG A 18 14.13 13.09 -24.09
C ARG A 18 13.05 13.66 -23.17
N ALA A 19 12.58 14.88 -23.44
CA ALA A 19 11.50 15.50 -22.68
C ALA A 19 10.20 14.70 -22.75
N ARG A 20 9.80 14.25 -23.95
CA ARG A 20 8.61 13.38 -24.11
C ARG A 20 8.78 12.03 -23.42
N LYS A 21 9.93 11.38 -23.57
CA LYS A 21 10.19 10.10 -22.88
C LYS A 21 10.10 10.26 -21.36
N HIS A 22 10.66 11.33 -20.82
CA HIS A 22 10.57 11.64 -19.40
C HIS A 22 9.11 11.91 -18.99
N ALA A 23 8.35 12.67 -19.78
CA ALA A 23 6.91 12.90 -19.56
C ALA A 23 6.11 11.59 -19.50
N TYR A 24 6.30 10.69 -20.47
CA TYR A 24 5.63 9.37 -20.45
C TYR A 24 6.06 8.53 -19.25
N THR A 25 7.34 8.54 -18.89
CA THR A 25 7.83 7.82 -17.71
C THR A 25 7.21 8.34 -16.42
N VAL A 26 7.05 9.67 -16.25
CA VAL A 26 6.41 10.23 -15.04
C VAL A 26 4.91 9.98 -15.02
N GLU A 27 4.22 10.07 -16.17
CA GLU A 27 2.80 9.73 -16.27
C GLU A 27 2.55 8.25 -15.93
N GLN A 28 3.34 7.35 -16.50
CA GLN A 28 3.26 5.92 -16.20
C GLN A 28 3.60 5.63 -14.74
N ALA A 29 4.63 6.26 -14.18
CA ALA A 29 4.99 6.11 -12.78
C ALA A 29 3.86 6.55 -11.84
N LEU A 30 3.17 7.65 -12.16
CA LEU A 30 2.03 8.12 -11.38
C LEU A 30 0.88 7.11 -11.38
N VAL A 31 0.51 6.59 -12.56
CA VAL A 31 -0.56 5.59 -12.69
C VAL A 31 -0.22 4.33 -11.91
N ILE A 32 1.01 3.82 -12.05
CA ILE A 32 1.47 2.63 -11.33
C ILE A 32 1.45 2.87 -9.82
N SER A 33 1.94 4.02 -9.36
CA SER A 33 2.01 4.34 -7.93
C SER A 33 0.62 4.41 -7.28
N ILE A 34 -0.33 5.06 -7.95
CA ILE A 34 -1.72 5.15 -7.47
C ILE A 34 -2.36 3.76 -7.45
N ALA A 35 -2.29 3.02 -8.56
CA ALA A 35 -2.90 1.69 -8.65
C ALA A 35 -2.31 0.71 -7.61
N GLN A 36 -0.99 0.70 -7.44
CA GLN A 36 -0.31 -0.14 -6.46
C GLN A 36 -0.73 0.20 -5.03
N GLY A 37 -0.78 1.51 -4.70
CA GLY A 37 -1.21 1.98 -3.39
C GLY A 37 -2.64 1.58 -3.07
N THR A 38 -3.57 1.76 -4.01
CA THR A 38 -4.97 1.35 -3.85
C THR A 38 -5.11 -0.16 -3.66
N MET A 39 -4.35 -0.97 -4.42
CA MET A 39 -4.36 -2.42 -4.30
C MET A 39 -3.89 -2.86 -2.90
N PHE A 40 -2.75 -2.34 -2.43
CA PHE A 40 -2.24 -2.67 -1.10
C PHE A 40 -3.18 -2.21 0.03
N TRP A 41 -3.81 -1.05 -0.13
CA TRP A 41 -4.82 -0.58 0.81
C TRP A 41 -6.04 -1.52 0.86
N ALA A 42 -6.54 -1.97 -0.28
CA ALA A 42 -7.66 -2.91 -0.33
C ALA A 42 -7.31 -4.24 0.37
N ILE A 43 -6.11 -4.77 0.13
CA ILE A 43 -5.62 -5.98 0.81
C ILE A 43 -5.54 -5.77 2.32
N PHE A 44 -5.00 -4.62 2.76
CA PHE A 44 -4.91 -4.26 4.17
C PHE A 44 -6.29 -4.21 4.83
N VAL A 45 -7.28 -3.54 4.20
CA VAL A 45 -8.65 -3.43 4.73
C VAL A 45 -9.31 -4.81 4.86
N LEU A 46 -9.19 -5.67 3.86
CA LEU A 46 -9.73 -7.04 3.93
C LEU A 46 -9.07 -7.86 5.04
N GLY A 47 -7.74 -7.78 5.17
CA GLY A 47 -7.03 -8.41 6.27
C GLY A 47 -7.43 -7.83 7.63
N HIS A 48 -7.73 -6.53 7.68
CA HIS A 48 -8.17 -5.85 8.88
C HIS A 48 -9.54 -6.36 9.34
N ASP A 49 -10.47 -6.56 8.43
CA ASP A 49 -11.79 -7.12 8.70
C ASP A 49 -11.70 -8.57 9.19
N CYS A 50 -10.73 -9.34 8.68
CA CYS A 50 -10.39 -10.64 9.26
C CYS A 50 -9.90 -10.52 10.71
N GLY A 51 -9.12 -9.47 11.02
CA GLY A 51 -8.61 -9.18 12.37
C GLY A 51 -9.71 -8.87 13.38
N HIS A 52 -10.77 -8.18 12.94
CA HIS A 52 -11.99 -7.92 13.71
C HIS A 52 -12.96 -9.11 13.75
N GLY A 53 -12.85 -10.02 12.78
CA GLY A 53 -13.78 -11.13 12.62
C GLY A 53 -15.07 -10.77 11.87
N SER A 54 -15.14 -9.59 11.24
CA SER A 54 -16.28 -9.16 10.41
C SER A 54 -16.26 -9.76 9.01
N PHE A 55 -15.12 -10.30 8.56
CA PHE A 55 -15.00 -10.95 7.26
C PHE A 55 -15.82 -12.25 7.14
N SER A 56 -15.86 -13.07 8.20
CA SER A 56 -16.66 -14.30 8.23
C SER A 56 -16.99 -14.72 9.66
N ASN A 57 -18.02 -15.55 9.83
CA ASN A 57 -18.38 -16.13 11.14
C ASN A 57 -17.38 -17.20 11.64
N ASN A 58 -16.45 -17.66 10.79
CA ASN A 58 -15.50 -18.70 11.15
C ASN A 58 -14.15 -18.08 11.57
N PRO A 59 -13.74 -18.21 12.85
CA PRO A 59 -12.51 -17.60 13.35
C PRO A 59 -11.23 -18.21 12.76
N ILE A 60 -11.27 -19.48 12.35
CA ILE A 60 -10.14 -20.15 11.68
C ILE A 60 -9.99 -19.59 10.27
N LEU A 61 -11.09 -19.45 9.54
CA LEU A 61 -11.08 -18.88 8.20
C LEU A 61 -10.53 -17.44 8.21
N ASN A 62 -11.00 -16.60 9.13
CA ASN A 62 -10.48 -15.24 9.32
C ASN A 62 -8.99 -15.26 9.67
N SER A 63 -8.53 -16.22 10.46
CA SER A 63 -7.12 -16.32 10.81
C SER A 63 -6.27 -16.70 9.60
N VAL A 64 -6.69 -17.68 8.80
CA VAL A 64 -5.96 -18.11 7.60
C VAL A 64 -5.93 -17.01 6.55
N VAL A 65 -7.09 -16.44 6.21
CA VAL A 65 -7.21 -15.37 5.21
C VAL A 65 -6.43 -14.13 5.65
N GLY A 66 -6.56 -13.75 6.92
CA GLY A 66 -5.83 -12.60 7.47
C GLY A 66 -4.31 -12.76 7.39
N HIS A 67 -3.76 -13.96 7.64
CA HIS A 67 -2.33 -14.23 7.44
C HIS A 67 -1.93 -14.13 5.97
N ILE A 68 -2.69 -14.75 5.05
CA ILE A 68 -2.37 -14.72 3.61
C ILE A 68 -2.35 -13.27 3.10
N LEU A 69 -3.40 -12.50 3.40
CA LEU A 69 -3.54 -11.12 2.92
C LEU A 69 -2.43 -10.22 3.46
N HIS A 70 -2.18 -10.22 4.77
CA HIS A 70 -1.15 -9.37 5.35
C HIS A 70 0.27 -9.83 4.98
N SER A 71 0.53 -11.13 4.84
CA SER A 71 1.83 -11.62 4.34
C SER A 71 2.11 -11.16 2.91
N SER A 72 1.09 -11.05 2.05
CA SER A 72 1.27 -10.57 0.67
C SER A 72 1.74 -9.11 0.58
N ILE A 73 1.49 -8.32 1.63
CA ILE A 73 1.98 -6.93 1.78
C ILE A 73 3.10 -6.80 2.82
N LEU A 74 3.73 -7.92 3.20
CA LEU A 74 4.84 -7.99 4.15
C LEU A 74 4.52 -7.45 5.55
N LEU A 75 3.25 -7.49 5.95
CA LEU A 75 2.79 -7.05 7.26
C LEU A 75 2.56 -8.27 8.17
N PRO A 76 3.15 -8.31 9.38
CA PRO A 76 2.98 -9.45 10.29
C PRO A 76 1.57 -9.44 10.93
N TYR A 77 0.67 -10.26 10.39
CA TYR A 77 -0.75 -10.28 10.80
C TYR A 77 -0.96 -10.50 12.31
N HIS A 78 -0.25 -11.44 12.92
CA HIS A 78 -0.47 -11.79 14.32
C HIS A 78 -0.15 -10.63 15.27
N GLY A 79 1.03 -10.03 15.12
CA GLY A 79 1.44 -8.88 15.92
C GLY A 79 0.55 -7.67 15.69
N TRP A 80 0.21 -7.42 14.42
CA TRP A 80 -0.73 -6.36 14.04
C TRP A 80 -2.11 -6.55 14.65
N ARG A 81 -2.69 -7.75 14.59
CA ARG A 81 -4.03 -8.04 15.15
C ARG A 81 -4.11 -7.75 16.65
N ILE A 82 -3.07 -8.13 17.40
CA ILE A 82 -3.02 -7.89 18.86
C ILE A 82 -2.93 -6.40 19.15
N SER A 83 -1.96 -5.71 18.54
CA SER A 83 -1.75 -4.27 18.78
C SER A 83 -2.95 -3.45 18.31
N HIS A 84 -3.55 -3.82 17.19
CA HIS A 84 -4.74 -3.18 16.63
C HIS A 84 -5.98 -3.36 17.51
N ARG A 85 -6.18 -4.56 18.07
CA ARG A 85 -7.22 -4.79 19.08
C ARG A 85 -7.01 -3.91 20.30
N THR A 86 -5.77 -3.80 20.80
CA THR A 86 -5.44 -2.89 21.91
C THR A 86 -5.69 -1.42 21.54
N HIS A 87 -5.40 -1.01 20.32
CA HIS A 87 -5.68 0.34 19.82
C HIS A 87 -7.18 0.65 19.87
N HIS A 88 -8.03 -0.22 19.32
CA HIS A 88 -9.49 -0.03 19.38
C HIS A 88 -10.06 -0.10 20.80
N GLN A 89 -9.45 -0.88 21.69
CA GLN A 89 -9.83 -0.91 23.11
C GLN A 89 -9.50 0.39 23.85
N LYS A 90 -8.43 1.10 23.47
CA LYS A 90 -7.99 2.34 24.13
C LYS A 90 -8.80 3.58 23.74
N HIS A 91 -9.51 3.54 22.60
CA HIS A 91 -10.37 4.65 22.17
C HIS A 91 -11.82 4.58 22.70
N GLY A 92 -12.15 3.54 23.49
CA GLY A 92 -13.44 3.38 24.16
C GLY A 92 -13.26 3.12 25.66
N ASN A 93 -13.16 4.21 26.43
CA ASN A 93 -13.10 4.26 27.90
C ASN A 93 -11.92 3.51 28.55
N GLU A 94 -11.02 4.30 29.17
CA GLU A 94 -9.97 3.82 30.05
C GLU A 94 -10.56 3.11 31.28
N THR A 95 -10.88 1.83 31.18
CA THR A 95 -11.03 1.00 32.38
C THR A 95 -10.66 -0.44 32.08
N ARG A 96 -9.35 -0.73 32.14
CA ARG A 96 -8.84 -2.07 32.47
C ARG A 96 -7.35 -2.14 32.85
N MET A 97 -6.85 -1.12 33.56
CA MET A 97 -5.73 -1.32 34.49
C MET A 97 -6.24 -1.67 35.88
N SER A 98 -7.11 -2.68 35.99
CA SER A 98 -7.35 -3.34 37.28
C SER A 98 -7.55 -4.84 37.06
N HIS A 99 -6.77 -5.61 37.81
CA HIS A 99 -6.87 -7.06 38.08
C HIS A 99 -6.21 -8.03 37.09
N GLY A 100 -5.05 -8.55 37.52
CA GLY A 100 -4.75 -9.97 37.37
C GLY A 100 -3.33 -10.32 36.94
N PHE A 101 -2.36 -10.21 37.86
CA PHE A 101 -1.22 -11.14 37.84
C PHE A 101 -1.74 -12.53 38.23
N ARG A 102 -1.57 -13.54 37.38
CA ARG A 102 -1.30 -14.95 37.72
C ARG A 102 -0.95 -15.75 36.48
#